data_AF-A0AB36X6G9-F1
#
_entry.id   AF-A0AB36X6G9-F1
#
_cell.length_a   1.000
_cell.length_b   1.000
_cell.length_c   1.000
_cell.angle_alpha   90.00
_cell.angle_beta   90.00
_cell.angle_gamma   90.00
#
_symmetry.space_group_name_H-M   'P 1'
#
loop_
_entity.id
_entity.type
_entity.pdbx_description
1 polymer ?
#
loop_
_entity_poly.entity_id
_entity_poly.type
_entity_poly.pdbx_seq_one_letter_code
_entity_poly.pdbx_strand_id
1 'polypeptide(L)'
;TAGTIREDIYDQIYDDAEMTIAGYDQPEGYRDERSLFFIYELDKRAEWRDEKCWVKANPGLGTIKNKTTLAERVEKAKANHRLVKNLVCKDFNIRETATESWLTFDELNNEATFDTLKLKPRYGIAGADLSQTTDLTCATVIFQIPNDDHIYVKQMYWLPEDTLEQRAQEDNIPYATWRDQGLLRTSQGNKVYYRDIMDWFEELEQEYDIYLFKGGYDAWSATYFVKDLEFRYGEKTFDAIPQGVKTLSSPMHSLGADLRSKRIVYNNNPILKWCLSNTTIVTDRNGNIQPDKGRNKRKRIDGMASLLDAYVVFENNQEEYQTLI
;
A
#
# COMPACT_ATOMS: atom_id res chain seq x y z
N THR A 1 10.73 8.62 -24.29
CA THR A 1 11.92 8.36 -23.44
C THR A 1 11.45 7.61 -22.21
N ALA A 2 12.33 6.91 -21.47
CA ALA A 2 11.99 6.18 -20.24
C ALA A 2 11.50 7.07 -19.06
N GLY A 3 10.98 8.26 -19.37
CA GLY A 3 10.45 9.23 -18.42
C GLY A 3 9.23 8.74 -17.67
N THR A 4 8.59 9.66 -16.97
CA THR A 4 7.57 9.35 -15.97
C THR A 4 6.16 9.27 -16.53
N ILE A 5 5.94 9.73 -17.76
CA ILE A 5 4.66 9.63 -18.48
C ILE A 5 4.61 8.24 -19.11
N ARG A 6 3.53 7.51 -18.85
CA ARG A 6 3.32 6.14 -19.30
C ARG A 6 2.11 6.03 -20.22
N GLU A 7 2.00 4.93 -20.97
CA GLU A 7 0.99 4.66 -22.02
C GLU A 7 1.07 5.65 -23.20
N ASP A 8 2.27 6.12 -23.49
CA ASP A 8 2.56 6.95 -24.66
C ASP A 8 3.27 6.10 -25.72
N ILE A 9 3.50 6.68 -26.91
CA ILE A 9 4.15 6.07 -28.06
C ILE A 9 5.46 5.34 -27.67
N TYR A 10 6.19 5.87 -26.70
CA TYR A 10 7.41 5.23 -26.21
C TYR A 10 7.18 3.85 -25.58
N ASP A 11 6.13 3.68 -24.77
CA ASP A 11 5.86 2.39 -24.12
C ASP A 11 5.37 1.37 -25.13
N GLN A 12 4.54 1.78 -26.11
CA GLN A 12 4.11 0.90 -27.21
C GLN A 12 5.31 0.39 -28.02
N ILE A 13 6.22 1.29 -28.43
CA ILE A 13 7.41 0.91 -29.19
C ILE A 13 8.34 0.00 -28.38
N TYR A 14 8.47 0.24 -27.08
CA TYR A 14 9.34 -0.59 -26.25
C TYR A 14 8.69 -1.96 -25.99
N ASP A 15 7.38 -2.04 -25.77
CA ASP A 15 6.69 -3.33 -25.59
C ASP A 15 6.77 -4.17 -26.88
N ASP A 16 6.60 -3.54 -28.05
CA ASP A 16 6.85 -4.18 -29.36
C ASP A 16 8.31 -4.66 -29.49
N ALA A 17 9.27 -3.85 -29.02
CA ALA A 17 10.68 -4.21 -29.02
C ALA A 17 10.99 -5.40 -28.11
N GLU A 18 10.43 -5.42 -26.89
CA GLU A 18 10.59 -6.51 -25.92
C GLU A 18 9.99 -7.81 -26.47
N MET A 19 8.78 -7.75 -27.03
CA MET A 19 8.12 -8.89 -27.68
C MET A 19 8.93 -9.43 -28.86
N THR A 20 9.48 -8.54 -29.68
CA THR A 20 10.30 -8.91 -30.84
C THR A 20 11.62 -9.55 -30.40
N ILE A 21 12.32 -8.96 -29.43
CA ILE A 21 13.60 -9.47 -28.92
C ILE A 21 13.39 -10.83 -28.24
N ALA A 22 12.43 -10.95 -27.33
CA ALA A 22 12.14 -12.20 -26.64
C ALA A 22 11.60 -13.29 -27.58
N GLY A 23 10.90 -12.89 -28.64
CA GLY A 23 10.35 -13.81 -29.64
C GLY A 23 11.41 -14.52 -30.49
N TYR A 24 12.60 -13.93 -30.66
CA TYR A 24 13.70 -14.58 -31.37
C TYR A 24 14.28 -15.79 -30.61
N ASP A 25 14.19 -15.80 -29.29
CA ASP A 25 14.65 -16.91 -28.44
C ASP A 25 13.60 -18.04 -28.30
N GLN A 26 12.41 -17.88 -28.89
CA GLN A 26 11.30 -18.83 -28.77
C GLN A 26 10.93 -19.48 -30.13
N PRO A 27 10.63 -20.79 -30.17
CA PRO A 27 10.25 -21.49 -31.40
C PRO A 27 9.01 -20.91 -32.10
N GLU A 28 8.01 -20.48 -31.32
CA GLU A 28 6.75 -19.87 -31.77
C GLU A 28 6.63 -18.38 -31.36
N GLY A 29 7.77 -17.73 -31.08
CA GLY A 29 7.78 -16.33 -30.67
C GLY A 29 7.37 -15.36 -31.78
N TYR A 30 6.95 -14.16 -31.38
CA TYR A 30 6.66 -13.05 -32.30
C TYR A 30 7.91 -12.68 -33.10
N ARG A 31 7.79 -12.57 -34.43
CA ARG A 31 8.90 -12.22 -35.33
C ARG A 31 8.50 -11.08 -36.26
N ASP A 32 9.28 -10.01 -36.23
CA ASP A 32 9.23 -8.93 -37.21
C ASP A 32 10.60 -8.80 -37.89
N GLU A 33 10.66 -9.19 -39.17
CA GLU A 33 11.90 -9.14 -39.98
C GLU A 33 12.22 -7.74 -40.52
N ARG A 34 11.32 -6.77 -40.35
CA ARG A 34 11.46 -5.42 -40.92
C ARG A 34 11.95 -4.38 -39.90
N SER A 35 11.96 -4.74 -38.63
CA SER A 35 12.33 -3.86 -37.52
C SER A 35 13.51 -4.42 -36.76
N LEU A 36 14.47 -3.56 -36.41
CA LEU A 36 15.62 -3.90 -35.58
C LEU A 36 15.67 -2.96 -34.38
N PHE A 37 15.58 -3.54 -33.18
CA PHE A 37 15.56 -2.80 -31.93
C PHE A 37 16.89 -2.91 -31.19
N PHE A 38 17.36 -1.79 -30.63
CA PHE A 38 18.51 -1.74 -29.72
C PHE A 38 18.07 -1.07 -28.42
N ILE A 39 18.05 -1.84 -27.34
CA ILE A 39 17.70 -1.35 -26.01
C ILE A 39 18.97 -1.31 -25.16
N TYR A 40 19.29 -0.14 -24.63
CA TYR A 40 20.39 0.05 -23.69
C TYR A 40 19.81 0.35 -22.32
N GLU A 41 19.85 -0.62 -21.42
CA GLU A 41 19.37 -0.47 -20.04
C GLU A 41 20.15 -1.37 -19.08
N LEU A 42 19.85 -1.27 -17.79
CA LEU A 42 20.39 -2.20 -16.79
C LEU A 42 19.47 -3.41 -16.66
N ASP A 43 20.06 -4.60 -16.51
CA ASP A 43 19.30 -5.86 -16.36
C ASP A 43 18.56 -5.92 -15.03
N LYS A 44 19.13 -5.32 -13.98
CA LYS A 44 18.55 -5.26 -12.64
C LYS A 44 18.75 -3.89 -12.04
N ARG A 45 17.73 -3.40 -11.31
CA ARG A 45 17.81 -2.12 -10.61
C ARG A 45 19.03 -2.02 -9.70
N ALA A 46 19.41 -3.07 -8.98
CA ALA A 46 20.57 -3.02 -8.06
C ALA A 46 21.91 -2.67 -8.77
N GLU A 47 22.02 -2.90 -10.08
CA GLU A 47 23.25 -2.69 -10.86
C GLU A 47 23.65 -1.22 -10.98
N TRP A 48 22.76 -0.24 -10.71
CA TRP A 48 23.15 1.19 -10.77
C TRP A 48 24.25 1.54 -9.77
N ARG A 49 24.45 0.70 -8.74
CA ARG A 49 25.52 0.86 -7.75
C ARG A 49 26.86 0.27 -8.21
N ASP A 50 26.86 -0.60 -9.22
CA ASP A 50 28.06 -1.22 -9.78
C ASP A 50 28.51 -0.46 -11.04
N GLU A 51 29.65 0.21 -10.93
CA GLU A 51 30.27 0.98 -12.01
C GLU A 51 30.50 0.16 -13.28
N LYS A 52 30.75 -1.15 -13.15
CA LYS A 52 30.97 -2.03 -14.30
C LYS A 52 29.71 -2.21 -15.15
N CYS A 53 28.53 -2.06 -14.55
CA CYS A 53 27.26 -2.22 -15.23
C CYS A 53 26.80 -0.95 -15.95
N TRP A 54 27.35 0.23 -15.61
CA TRP A 54 26.85 1.51 -16.15
C TRP A 54 26.91 1.61 -17.68
N VAL A 55 27.86 0.91 -18.30
CA VAL A 55 28.04 0.87 -19.75
C VAL A 55 26.85 0.21 -20.47
N LYS A 56 26.13 -0.71 -19.82
CA LYS A 56 24.96 -1.40 -20.41
C LYS A 56 23.88 -0.41 -20.84
N ALA A 57 23.58 0.57 -19.98
CA ALA A 57 22.63 1.64 -20.27
C ALA A 57 23.27 2.86 -20.97
N ASN A 58 24.60 2.97 -20.95
CA ASN A 58 25.33 4.12 -21.46
C ASN A 58 26.49 3.66 -22.38
N PRO A 59 26.22 3.22 -23.62
CA PRO A 59 27.25 2.71 -24.53
C PRO A 59 28.32 3.77 -24.89
N GLY A 60 28.00 5.06 -24.79
CA GLY A 60 28.93 6.17 -24.97
C GLY A 60 29.60 6.68 -23.68
N LEU A 61 29.61 5.88 -22.60
CA LEU A 61 30.23 6.28 -21.34
C LEU A 61 31.75 6.47 -21.50
N GLY A 62 32.24 7.64 -21.10
CA GLY A 62 33.65 8.04 -21.25
C GLY A 62 33.96 8.80 -22.54
N THR A 63 33.03 8.83 -23.52
CA THR A 63 33.18 9.62 -24.76
C THR A 63 32.12 10.69 -24.86
N ILE A 64 30.84 10.29 -24.91
CA ILE A 64 29.68 11.19 -25.01
C ILE A 64 29.20 11.58 -23.62
N LYS A 65 29.15 10.61 -22.70
CA LYS A 65 28.72 10.83 -21.31
C LYS A 65 29.92 10.82 -20.38
N ASN A 66 30.07 11.87 -19.59
CA ASN A 66 31.19 11.99 -18.66
C ASN A 66 31.05 10.98 -17.50
N LYS A 67 32.06 10.14 -17.31
CA LYS A 67 32.09 9.09 -16.30
C LYS A 67 32.12 9.66 -14.87
N THR A 68 32.90 10.70 -14.63
CA THR A 68 33.02 11.37 -13.33
C THR A 68 31.70 11.99 -12.91
N THR A 69 31.01 12.69 -13.80
CA THR A 69 29.70 13.29 -13.52
C THR A 69 28.64 12.23 -13.18
N LEU A 70 28.65 11.09 -13.88
CA LEU A 70 27.74 9.98 -13.56
C LEU A 70 28.05 9.38 -12.17
N ALA A 71 29.33 9.20 -11.84
CA ALA A 71 29.75 8.72 -10.53
C ALA A 71 29.30 9.65 -9.39
N GLU A 72 29.47 10.97 -9.55
CA GLU A 72 29.01 11.95 -8.56
C GLU A 72 27.49 11.91 -8.35
N ARG A 73 26.71 11.73 -9.42
CA ARG A 73 25.25 11.58 -9.33
C ARG A 73 24.85 10.29 -8.62
N VAL A 74 25.56 9.20 -8.90
CA VAL A 74 25.38 7.90 -8.21
C VAL A 74 25.65 8.05 -6.72
N GLU A 75 26.75 8.68 -6.32
CA GLU A 75 27.06 8.90 -4.90
C GLU A 75 26.02 9.78 -4.20
N LYS A 76 25.55 10.85 -4.85
CA LYS A 76 24.46 11.68 -4.33
C LYS A 76 23.16 10.89 -4.15
N ALA A 77 22.84 10.00 -5.08
CA ALA A 77 21.65 9.15 -4.97
C ALA A 77 21.78 8.03 -3.93
N LYS A 78 23.00 7.53 -3.68
CA LYS A 78 23.26 6.63 -2.55
C LYS A 78 22.96 7.31 -1.21
N ALA A 79 23.31 8.59 -1.08
CA ALA A 79 23.05 9.38 0.13
C ALA A 79 21.60 9.90 0.23
N ASN A 80 20.88 10.04 -0.89
CA ASN A 80 19.52 10.56 -0.91
C ASN A 80 18.60 9.71 -1.81
N HIS A 81 17.75 8.90 -1.16
CA HIS A 81 16.84 7.97 -1.82
C HIS A 81 15.89 8.65 -2.82
N ARG A 82 15.50 9.91 -2.58
CA ARG A 82 14.61 10.68 -3.47
C ARG A 82 15.22 10.91 -4.85
N LEU A 83 16.55 10.90 -4.96
CA LEU A 83 17.27 11.09 -6.22
C LEU A 83 17.42 9.78 -7.01
N VAL A 84 17.28 8.61 -6.35
CA VAL A 84 17.51 7.30 -6.97
C VAL A 84 16.59 7.11 -8.16
N LYS A 85 15.30 7.44 -8.00
CA LYS A 85 14.30 7.28 -9.06
C LYS A 85 14.62 8.09 -10.30
N ASN A 86 15.00 9.35 -10.12
CA ASN A 86 15.40 10.21 -11.24
C ASN A 86 16.67 9.68 -11.92
N LEU A 87 17.66 9.28 -11.13
CA LEU A 87 18.91 8.70 -11.61
C LEU A 87 18.68 7.44 -12.43
N VAL A 88 17.99 6.42 -11.90
CA VAL A 88 17.80 5.15 -12.60
C VAL A 88 16.96 5.30 -13.87
N CYS A 89 15.97 6.19 -13.85
CA CYS A 89 15.14 6.51 -15.01
C CYS A 89 15.92 7.26 -16.10
N LYS A 90 16.67 8.31 -15.74
CA LYS A 90 17.31 9.22 -16.71
C LYS A 90 18.71 8.81 -17.12
N ASP A 91 19.47 8.23 -16.20
CA ASP A 91 20.86 7.88 -16.42
C ASP A 91 21.07 6.39 -16.71
N PHE A 92 20.09 5.52 -16.40
CA PHE A 92 20.20 4.07 -16.57
C PHE A 92 19.04 3.41 -17.33
N ASN A 93 18.10 4.20 -17.88
CA ASN A 93 16.96 3.75 -18.68
C ASN A 93 16.04 2.72 -18.01
N ILE A 94 16.06 2.62 -16.68
CA ILE A 94 15.12 1.76 -15.95
C ILE A 94 13.74 2.41 -15.96
N ARG A 95 12.74 1.67 -16.43
CA ARG A 95 11.34 2.10 -16.40
C ARG A 95 10.88 2.28 -14.95
N GLU A 96 10.77 3.53 -14.48
CA GLU A 96 10.14 3.85 -13.19
C GLU A 96 8.68 4.29 -13.38
N THR A 97 7.79 3.82 -12.52
CA THR A 97 6.43 4.37 -12.39
C THR A 97 6.51 5.74 -11.73
N ALA A 98 5.55 6.65 -11.97
CA ALA A 98 5.51 7.96 -11.29
C ALA A 98 5.36 7.86 -9.76
N THR A 99 5.14 6.68 -9.20
CA THR A 99 4.84 6.47 -7.78
C THR A 99 6.10 6.19 -6.97
N GLU A 100 6.23 6.84 -5.81
CA GLU A 100 7.32 6.62 -4.86
C GLU A 100 6.83 5.67 -3.76
N SER A 101 7.70 4.80 -3.22
CA SER A 101 7.36 4.04 -2.01
C SER A 101 7.05 5.04 -0.90
N TRP A 102 5.95 4.82 -0.16
CA TRP A 102 5.58 5.76 0.91
C TRP A 102 6.56 5.69 2.10
N LEU A 103 6.89 4.47 2.51
CA LEU A 103 7.77 4.16 3.63
C LEU A 103 8.85 3.17 3.19
N THR A 104 10.01 3.21 3.84
CA THR A 104 11.00 2.14 3.80
C THR A 104 10.60 1.00 4.74
N PHE A 105 11.19 -0.18 4.55
CA PHE A 105 10.91 -1.33 5.42
C PHE A 105 11.24 -1.03 6.89
N ASP A 106 12.37 -0.38 7.16
CA ASP A 106 12.77 -0.03 8.53
C ASP A 106 11.79 0.94 9.18
N GLU A 107 11.21 1.86 8.41
CA GLU A 107 10.22 2.83 8.90
C GLU A 107 8.89 2.15 9.21
N LEU A 108 8.39 1.26 8.35
CA LEU A 108 7.12 0.56 8.56
C LEU A 108 7.22 -0.62 9.55
N ASN A 109 8.39 -1.25 9.71
CA ASN A 109 8.55 -2.45 10.53
C ASN A 109 8.44 -2.09 12.02
N ASN A 110 7.43 -2.62 12.71
CA ASN A 110 7.32 -2.54 14.16
C ASN A 110 7.05 -3.95 14.70
N GLU A 111 7.98 -4.46 15.49
CA GLU A 111 7.90 -5.81 16.09
C GLU A 111 7.17 -5.81 17.43
N ALA A 112 6.79 -4.64 17.95
CA ALA A 112 6.02 -4.53 19.17
C ALA A 112 4.66 -5.23 19.03
N THR A 113 4.34 -6.01 20.05
CA THR A 113 3.10 -6.78 20.18
C THR A 113 2.36 -6.39 21.45
N PHE A 114 1.05 -6.59 21.46
CA PHE A 114 0.23 -6.31 22.63
C PHE A 114 -0.84 -7.36 22.85
N ASP A 115 -1.33 -7.42 24.09
CA ASP A 115 -2.43 -8.26 24.51
C ASP A 115 -3.62 -7.38 24.86
N THR A 116 -4.65 -7.42 24.02
CA THR A 116 -5.84 -6.56 24.15
C THR A 116 -6.53 -6.75 25.51
N LEU A 117 -6.58 -7.97 26.05
CA LEU A 117 -7.21 -8.25 27.35
C LEU A 117 -6.41 -7.67 28.54
N LYS A 118 -5.11 -7.44 28.36
CA LYS A 118 -4.27 -6.77 29.36
C LYS A 118 -4.38 -5.26 29.25
N LEU A 119 -4.40 -4.73 28.03
CA LEU A 119 -4.51 -3.29 27.79
C LEU A 119 -5.89 -2.75 28.20
N LYS A 120 -6.95 -3.56 28.08
CA LYS A 120 -8.34 -3.21 28.42
C LYS A 120 -8.78 -1.85 27.85
N PRO A 121 -8.57 -1.59 26.55
CA PRO A 121 -9.09 -0.39 25.92
C PRO A 121 -10.62 -0.37 26.02
N ARG A 122 -11.19 0.80 26.31
CA ARG A 122 -12.65 0.97 26.42
C ARG A 122 -13.29 1.48 25.14
N TYR A 123 -12.57 2.30 24.38
CA TYR A 123 -13.07 2.94 23.17
C TYR A 123 -12.08 2.81 22.03
N GLY A 124 -12.59 2.49 20.84
CA GLY A 124 -11.83 2.42 19.60
C GLY A 124 -12.43 3.31 18.52
N ILE A 125 -11.60 3.60 17.51
CA ILE A 125 -12.00 4.28 16.28
C ILE A 125 -11.86 3.30 15.12
N ALA A 126 -12.95 3.11 14.39
CA ALA A 126 -13.01 2.14 13.31
C ALA A 126 -12.61 2.72 11.94
N GLY A 127 -12.15 1.86 11.04
CA GLY A 127 -11.93 2.15 9.62
C GLY A 127 -12.33 0.94 8.78
N ALA A 128 -12.89 1.13 7.60
CA ALA A 128 -13.33 0.03 6.73
C ALA A 128 -12.99 0.29 5.26
N ASP A 129 -12.22 -0.63 4.66
CA ASP A 129 -11.99 -0.69 3.22
C ASP A 129 -12.85 -1.80 2.60
N LEU A 130 -13.88 -1.39 1.87
CA LEU A 130 -14.88 -2.28 1.28
C LEU A 130 -14.52 -2.57 -0.18
N SER A 131 -13.61 -3.51 -0.39
CA SER A 131 -13.25 -3.94 -1.74
C SER A 131 -14.46 -4.30 -2.61
N GLN A 132 -14.43 -3.86 -3.87
CA GLN A 132 -15.31 -4.38 -4.91
C GLN A 132 -14.59 -5.52 -5.67
N THR A 133 -15.14 -6.72 -5.51
CA THR A 133 -14.88 -7.95 -6.29
C THR A 133 -13.52 -8.66 -6.16
N THR A 134 -12.35 -7.99 -6.12
CA THR A 134 -11.04 -8.68 -6.23
C THR A 134 -9.98 -8.38 -5.17
N ASP A 135 -10.13 -7.32 -4.37
CA ASP A 135 -9.16 -7.02 -3.30
C ASP A 135 -9.58 -7.66 -1.96
N LEU A 136 -8.76 -7.49 -0.92
CA LEU A 136 -9.15 -7.87 0.44
C LEU A 136 -10.16 -6.85 0.97
N THR A 137 -11.20 -7.33 1.63
CA THR A 137 -11.99 -6.45 2.50
C THR A 137 -11.28 -6.36 3.85
N CYS A 138 -11.13 -5.16 4.39
CA CYS A 138 -10.44 -4.96 5.67
C CYS A 138 -11.23 -4.04 6.59
N ALA A 139 -11.24 -4.38 7.87
CA ALA A 139 -11.71 -3.53 8.94
C ALA A 139 -10.60 -3.34 9.97
N THR A 140 -10.47 -2.11 10.44
CA THR A 140 -9.48 -1.66 11.41
C THR A 140 -10.19 -1.09 12.61
N VAL A 141 -9.69 -1.37 13.80
CA VAL A 141 -9.98 -0.59 15.00
C VAL A 141 -8.65 -0.14 15.59
N ILE A 142 -8.48 1.17 15.69
CA ILE A 142 -7.38 1.78 16.43
C ILE A 142 -7.84 2.22 17.81
N PHE A 143 -6.97 2.12 18.80
CA PHE A 143 -7.26 2.61 20.15
C PHE A 143 -6.01 3.06 20.87
N GLN A 144 -6.19 3.90 21.88
CA GLN A 144 -5.16 4.27 22.84
C GLN A 144 -5.57 3.87 24.25
N ILE A 145 -4.62 3.87 25.17
CA ILE A 145 -4.85 3.70 26.60
C ILE A 145 -4.34 4.93 27.36
N PRO A 146 -4.90 5.25 28.54
CA PRO A 146 -4.48 6.44 29.29
C PRO A 146 -2.99 6.44 29.63
N ASN A 147 -2.34 7.59 29.45
CA ASN A 147 -0.91 7.80 29.70
C ASN A 147 0.03 6.94 28.81
N ASP A 148 -0.46 6.49 27.66
CA ASP A 148 0.35 5.83 26.65
C ASP A 148 0.16 6.53 25.30
N ASP A 149 1.27 7.01 24.74
CA ASP A 149 1.25 7.70 23.46
C ASP A 149 1.08 6.73 22.28
N HIS A 150 1.21 5.41 22.46
CA HIS A 150 1.02 4.45 21.38
C HIS A 150 -0.42 4.43 20.86
N ILE A 151 -0.55 4.22 19.56
CA ILE A 151 -1.81 3.86 18.90
C ILE A 151 -1.73 2.38 18.56
N TYR A 152 -2.59 1.60 19.19
CA TYR A 152 -2.69 0.16 18.98
C TYR A 152 -3.66 -0.12 17.84
N VAL A 153 -3.32 -1.08 16.98
CA VAL A 153 -4.11 -1.41 15.78
C VAL A 153 -4.56 -2.87 15.86
N LYS A 154 -5.86 -3.11 15.82
CA LYS A 154 -6.46 -4.41 15.49
C LYS A 154 -7.06 -4.36 14.11
N GLN A 155 -6.83 -5.42 13.33
CA GLN A 155 -7.39 -5.57 11.99
C GLN A 155 -7.91 -6.97 11.79
N MET A 156 -8.94 -7.06 10.95
CA MET A 156 -9.43 -8.30 10.38
C MET A 156 -9.59 -8.13 8.87
N TYR A 157 -9.36 -9.23 8.16
CA TYR A 157 -9.36 -9.29 6.71
C TYR A 157 -10.35 -10.36 6.25
N TRP A 158 -11.02 -10.12 5.12
CA TRP A 158 -11.97 -11.06 4.54
C TRP A 158 -11.70 -11.30 3.06
N LEU A 159 -11.91 -12.56 2.66
CA LEU A 159 -12.00 -13.00 1.28
C LEU A 159 -13.25 -13.84 1.06
N PRO A 160 -13.83 -13.84 -0.15
CA PRO A 160 -14.87 -14.81 -0.50
C PRO A 160 -14.28 -16.23 -0.51
N GLU A 161 -14.96 -17.15 0.17
CA GLU A 161 -14.56 -18.56 0.30
C GLU A 161 -14.32 -19.21 -1.08
N ASP A 162 -15.22 -18.96 -2.03
CA ASP A 162 -15.18 -19.54 -3.39
C ASP A 162 -13.91 -19.13 -4.17
N THR A 163 -13.27 -18.03 -3.80
CA THR A 163 -12.13 -17.46 -4.52
C THR A 163 -10.80 -17.62 -3.79
N LEU A 164 -10.80 -18.19 -2.58
CA LEU A 164 -9.62 -18.25 -1.72
C LEU A 164 -8.45 -19.01 -2.38
N GLU A 165 -8.72 -20.22 -2.90
CA GLU A 165 -7.69 -21.07 -3.51
C GLU A 165 -7.14 -20.46 -4.81
N GLN A 166 -8.03 -19.94 -5.66
CA GLN A 166 -7.65 -19.26 -6.90
C GLN A 166 -6.74 -18.07 -6.61
N ARG A 167 -7.10 -17.21 -5.65
CA ARG A 167 -6.30 -16.03 -5.30
C ARG A 167 -4.98 -16.39 -4.64
N ALA A 168 -4.93 -17.44 -3.83
CA ALA A 168 -3.68 -17.92 -3.23
C ALA A 168 -2.66 -18.31 -4.32
N GLN A 169 -3.14 -18.94 -5.40
CA GLN A 169 -2.30 -19.29 -6.55
C GLN A 169 -1.92 -18.07 -7.41
N GLU A 170 -2.89 -17.20 -7.72
CA GLU A 170 -2.67 -16.03 -8.60
C GLU A 170 -1.75 -14.97 -7.98
N ASP A 171 -1.94 -14.69 -6.69
CA ASP A 171 -1.16 -13.67 -5.98
C ASP A 171 0.15 -14.26 -5.40
N ASN A 172 0.29 -15.59 -5.34
CA ASN A 172 1.36 -16.30 -4.64
C ASN A 172 1.47 -15.87 -3.16
N ILE A 173 0.32 -15.79 -2.49
CA ILE A 173 0.17 -15.31 -1.11
C ILE A 173 -0.37 -16.42 -0.22
N PRO A 174 0.14 -16.57 1.01
CA PRO A 174 -0.29 -17.60 1.94
C PRO A 174 -1.62 -17.25 2.65
N TYR A 175 -2.69 -16.96 1.90
CA TYR A 175 -4.01 -16.62 2.47
C TYR A 175 -4.57 -17.73 3.37
N ALA A 176 -4.36 -19.01 3.00
CA ALA A 176 -4.75 -20.15 3.82
C ALA A 176 -4.02 -20.15 5.18
N THR A 177 -2.72 -19.86 5.20
CA THR A 177 -1.94 -19.75 6.44
C THR A 177 -2.43 -18.62 7.32
N TRP A 178 -2.76 -17.46 6.74
CA TRP A 178 -3.29 -16.33 7.51
C TRP A 178 -4.68 -16.61 8.07
N ARG A 179 -5.50 -17.37 7.35
CA ARG A 179 -6.78 -17.87 7.87
C ARG A 179 -6.58 -18.80 9.06
N ASP A 180 -5.68 -19.77 8.93
CA ASP A 180 -5.40 -20.73 10.01
C ASP A 180 -4.76 -20.06 11.25
N GLN A 181 -4.08 -18.92 11.05
CA GLN A 181 -3.58 -18.05 12.13
C GLN A 181 -4.64 -17.12 12.74
N GLY A 182 -5.87 -17.10 12.20
CA GLY A 182 -6.94 -16.20 12.64
C GLY A 182 -6.75 -14.73 12.26
N LEU A 183 -5.85 -14.43 11.31
CA LEU A 183 -5.61 -13.08 10.79
C LEU A 183 -6.53 -12.73 9.61
N LEU A 184 -7.11 -13.74 8.97
CA LEU A 184 -8.02 -13.62 7.84
C LEU A 184 -9.23 -14.53 8.05
N ARG A 185 -10.41 -14.08 7.66
CA ARG A 185 -11.65 -14.85 7.66
C ARG A 185 -12.18 -15.00 6.24
N THR A 186 -13.03 -16.00 6.03
CA THR A 186 -13.73 -16.18 4.76
C THR A 186 -15.19 -15.80 4.91
N SER A 187 -15.70 -15.04 3.96
CA SER A 187 -17.13 -14.82 3.78
C SER A 187 -17.71 -15.94 2.92
N GLN A 188 -18.89 -16.44 3.28
CA GLN A 188 -19.54 -17.51 2.54
C GLN A 188 -19.84 -17.09 1.08
N GLY A 189 -19.54 -17.96 0.12
CA GLY A 189 -19.83 -17.73 -1.30
C GLY A 189 -18.83 -16.82 -2.02
N ASN A 190 -19.31 -16.06 -3.02
CA ASN A 190 -18.48 -15.39 -4.02
C ASN A 190 -18.21 -13.90 -3.78
N LYS A 191 -18.74 -13.34 -2.68
CA LYS A 191 -18.49 -11.96 -2.25
C LYS A 191 -18.36 -11.88 -0.74
N VAL A 192 -17.69 -10.83 -0.25
CA VAL A 192 -17.68 -10.53 1.18
C VAL A 192 -19.01 -9.90 1.58
N TYR A 193 -19.66 -10.44 2.60
CA TYR A 193 -20.86 -9.84 3.17
C TYR A 193 -20.47 -8.78 4.18
N TYR A 194 -21.05 -7.59 4.06
CA TYR A 194 -20.77 -6.50 5.01
C TYR A 194 -21.17 -6.83 6.46
N ARG A 195 -22.09 -7.77 6.64
CA ARG A 195 -22.42 -8.33 7.95
C ARG A 195 -21.19 -8.92 8.66
N ASP A 196 -20.25 -9.53 7.94
CA ASP A 196 -19.06 -10.13 8.57
C ASP A 196 -18.19 -9.07 9.27
N ILE A 197 -18.19 -7.84 8.76
CA ILE A 197 -17.52 -6.70 9.38
C ILE A 197 -18.26 -6.28 10.65
N MET A 198 -19.59 -6.21 10.57
CA MET A 198 -20.46 -5.85 11.71
C MET A 198 -20.37 -6.87 12.83
N ASP A 199 -20.34 -8.16 12.50
CA ASP A 199 -20.18 -9.26 13.44
C ASP A 199 -18.80 -9.19 14.12
N TRP A 200 -17.74 -8.81 13.38
CA TRP A 200 -16.42 -8.60 13.99
C TRP A 200 -16.35 -7.39 14.93
N PHE A 201 -17.01 -6.28 14.61
CA PHE A 201 -17.11 -5.16 15.56
C PHE A 201 -17.85 -5.57 16.84
N GLU A 202 -18.92 -6.36 16.70
CA GLU A 202 -19.66 -6.90 17.85
C GLU A 202 -18.81 -7.87 18.69
N GLU A 203 -17.99 -8.71 18.06
CA GLU A 203 -17.01 -9.54 18.77
C GLU A 203 -15.99 -8.69 19.54
N LEU A 204 -15.55 -7.56 18.99
CA LEU A 204 -14.63 -6.66 19.71
C LEU A 204 -15.25 -6.08 20.98
N GLU A 205 -16.54 -5.71 20.91
CA GLU A 205 -17.31 -5.24 22.06
C GLU A 205 -17.49 -6.36 23.09
N GLN A 206 -17.85 -7.57 22.67
CA GLN A 206 -18.16 -8.69 23.57
C GLN A 206 -16.92 -9.32 24.21
N GLU A 207 -15.84 -9.52 23.44
CA GLU A 207 -14.63 -10.21 23.91
C GLU A 207 -13.64 -9.28 24.59
N TYR A 208 -13.52 -8.03 24.11
CA TYR A 208 -12.48 -7.09 24.55
C TYR A 208 -13.03 -5.82 25.19
N ASP A 209 -14.36 -5.65 25.26
CA ASP A 209 -15.00 -4.50 25.91
C ASP A 209 -14.62 -3.16 25.22
N ILE A 210 -14.41 -3.23 23.90
CA ILE A 210 -14.05 -2.11 23.02
C ILE A 210 -15.29 -1.58 22.32
N TYR A 211 -15.77 -0.42 22.73
CA TYR A 211 -16.88 0.26 22.07
C TYR A 211 -16.39 1.22 20.98
N LEU A 212 -17.07 1.25 19.84
CA LEU A 212 -16.72 2.17 18.76
C LEU A 212 -17.23 3.58 19.09
N PHE A 213 -16.30 4.49 19.33
CA PHE A 213 -16.61 5.91 19.54
C PHE A 213 -17.00 6.58 18.21
N LYS A 214 -16.18 6.34 17.19
CA LYS A 214 -16.34 6.86 15.83
C LYS A 214 -15.78 5.86 14.83
N GLY A 215 -16.13 6.01 13.55
CA GLY A 215 -15.50 5.23 12.50
C GLY A 215 -15.50 5.92 11.15
N GLY A 216 -14.67 5.43 10.24
CA GLY A 216 -14.54 5.92 8.87
C GLY A 216 -14.72 4.79 7.86
N TYR A 217 -15.25 5.11 6.68
CA TYR A 217 -15.31 4.19 5.56
C TYR A 217 -15.13 4.94 4.24
N ASP A 218 -14.63 4.28 3.19
CA ASP A 218 -14.54 4.89 1.85
C ASP A 218 -15.93 5.38 1.40
N ALA A 219 -16.06 6.66 1.02
CA ALA A 219 -17.30 7.26 0.53
C ALA A 219 -17.99 6.49 -0.62
N TRP A 220 -17.27 5.64 -1.37
CA TRP A 220 -17.85 4.77 -2.40
C TRP A 220 -18.49 3.47 -1.87
N SER A 221 -18.51 3.29 -0.55
CA SER A 221 -19.08 2.12 0.14
C SER A 221 -20.56 1.91 -0.17
N ALA A 222 -20.99 0.65 -0.15
CA ALA A 222 -22.37 0.30 -0.49
C ALA A 222 -23.39 0.90 0.49
N THR A 223 -24.46 1.45 -0.06
CA THR A 223 -25.56 2.09 0.70
C THR A 223 -26.16 1.21 1.79
N TYR A 224 -26.13 -0.12 1.63
CA TYR A 224 -26.62 -1.06 2.65
C TYR A 224 -25.70 -1.13 3.88
N PHE A 225 -24.38 -1.13 3.70
CA PHE A 225 -23.44 -1.14 4.83
C PHE A 225 -23.58 0.12 5.68
N VAL A 226 -23.72 1.28 5.03
CA VAL A 226 -23.94 2.56 5.72
C VAL A 226 -25.19 2.48 6.59
N LYS A 227 -26.31 1.97 6.04
CA LYS A 227 -27.55 1.82 6.83
C LYS A 227 -27.40 0.88 8.03
N ASP A 228 -26.66 -0.21 7.88
CA ASP A 228 -26.40 -1.14 8.99
C ASP A 228 -25.55 -0.48 10.09
N LEU A 229 -24.55 0.32 9.71
CA LEU A 229 -23.77 1.14 10.63
C LEU A 229 -24.63 2.17 11.35
N GLU A 230 -25.45 2.94 10.61
CA GLU A 230 -26.35 3.95 11.17
C GLU A 230 -27.37 3.33 12.13
N PHE A 231 -27.91 2.17 11.78
CA PHE A 231 -28.88 1.45 12.61
C PHE A 231 -28.26 0.98 13.93
N ARG A 232 -27.03 0.46 13.90
CA ARG A 232 -26.36 -0.10 15.08
C ARG A 232 -25.68 0.96 15.95
N TYR A 233 -24.99 1.91 15.33
CA TYR A 233 -24.11 2.85 16.02
C TYR A 233 -24.64 4.29 16.02
N GLY A 234 -25.65 4.59 15.21
CA GLY A 234 -26.21 5.93 15.04
C GLY A 234 -25.66 6.66 13.82
N GLU A 235 -26.48 7.57 13.27
CA GLU A 235 -26.23 8.29 12.00
C GLU A 235 -24.92 9.10 11.97
N LYS A 236 -24.44 9.55 13.13
CA LYS A 236 -23.26 10.44 13.23
C LYS A 236 -22.00 9.74 13.71
N THR A 237 -22.03 8.42 13.84
CA THR A 237 -20.91 7.67 14.42
C THR A 237 -19.88 7.31 13.35
N PHE A 238 -20.32 7.06 12.12
CA PHE A 238 -19.44 6.72 11.01
C PHE A 238 -19.44 7.82 9.94
N ASP A 239 -18.24 8.27 9.58
CA ASP A 239 -18.02 9.30 8.57
C ASP A 239 -17.62 8.68 7.23
N ALA A 240 -18.26 9.12 6.14
CA ALA A 240 -17.80 8.81 4.80
C ALA A 240 -16.52 9.60 4.50
N ILE A 241 -15.40 8.91 4.26
CA ILE A 241 -14.09 9.52 4.02
C ILE A 241 -13.89 9.71 2.51
N PRO A 242 -13.81 10.97 2.03
CA PRO A 242 -13.58 11.22 0.61
C PRO A 242 -12.16 10.80 0.20
N GLN A 243 -12.06 9.88 -0.76
CA GLN A 243 -10.80 9.40 -1.30
C GLN A 243 -10.16 10.44 -2.23
N GLY A 244 -9.36 11.36 -1.67
CA GLY A 244 -8.62 12.35 -2.45
C GLY A 244 -7.61 13.15 -1.64
N VAL A 245 -6.65 13.75 -2.34
CA VAL A 245 -5.51 14.52 -1.78
C VAL A 245 -5.91 15.47 -0.65
N LYS A 246 -7.03 16.19 -0.80
CA LYS A 246 -7.47 17.19 0.19
C LYS A 246 -7.77 16.59 1.57
N THR A 247 -8.30 15.37 1.59
CA THR A 247 -8.66 14.67 2.83
C THR A 247 -7.50 13.84 3.33
N LEU A 248 -6.81 13.12 2.43
CA LEU A 248 -5.87 12.07 2.82
C LEU A 248 -4.45 12.57 3.06
N SER A 249 -4.05 13.71 2.49
CA SER A 249 -2.64 14.12 2.53
C SER A 249 -2.12 14.43 3.93
N SER A 250 -2.90 15.16 4.75
CA SER A 250 -2.48 15.46 6.12
C SER A 250 -2.40 14.18 6.98
N PRO A 251 -3.46 13.34 7.03
CA PRO A 251 -3.41 12.05 7.71
C PRO A 251 -2.28 11.14 7.25
N MET A 252 -1.96 11.09 5.94
CA MET A 252 -0.82 10.31 5.45
C MET A 252 0.53 10.85 5.94
N HIS A 253 0.69 12.17 6.08
CA HIS A 253 1.94 12.71 6.64
C HIS A 253 2.09 12.34 8.12
N SER A 254 1.03 12.50 8.90
CA SER A 254 1.02 12.18 10.33
C SER A 254 1.16 10.68 10.60
N LEU A 255 0.36 9.84 9.93
CA LEU A 255 0.45 8.38 10.05
C LEU A 255 1.85 7.88 9.64
N GLY A 256 2.44 8.47 8.59
CA GLY A 256 3.80 8.17 8.19
C GLY A 256 4.84 8.59 9.24
N ALA A 257 4.64 9.72 9.93
CA ALA A 257 5.48 10.14 11.05
C ALA A 257 5.35 9.19 12.25
N ASP A 258 4.14 8.77 12.58
CA ASP A 258 3.85 7.86 13.70
C ASP A 258 4.36 6.43 13.46
N LEU A 259 4.32 5.94 12.21
CA LEU A 259 4.95 4.67 11.84
C LEU A 259 6.48 4.75 12.00
N ARG A 260 7.09 5.85 11.54
CA ARG A 260 8.54 6.10 11.69
C ARG A 260 8.99 6.16 13.15
N SER A 261 8.21 6.81 14.00
CA SER A 261 8.50 6.94 15.44
C SER A 261 8.12 5.70 16.25
N LYS A 262 7.61 4.64 15.61
CA LYS A 262 7.13 3.40 16.24
C LYS A 262 5.95 3.60 17.19
N ARG A 263 5.23 4.70 17.05
CA ARG A 263 4.02 5.02 17.81
C ARG A 263 2.83 4.13 17.40
N ILE A 264 2.76 3.71 16.13
CA ILE A 264 1.75 2.74 15.68
C ILE A 264 2.20 1.32 16.01
N VAL A 265 1.46 0.64 16.89
CA VAL A 265 1.71 -0.74 17.30
C VAL A 265 0.62 -1.63 16.69
N TYR A 266 0.96 -2.35 15.63
CA TYR A 266 0.01 -3.19 14.87
C TYR A 266 0.21 -4.69 15.09
N ASN A 267 0.74 -5.05 16.26
CA ASN A 267 0.97 -6.43 16.67
C ASN A 267 1.85 -7.24 15.72
N ASN A 268 2.76 -6.57 15.01
CA ASN A 268 3.60 -7.18 13.97
C ASN A 268 2.78 -7.95 12.90
N ASN A 269 1.53 -7.55 12.65
CA ASN A 269 0.62 -8.25 11.74
C ASN A 269 1.26 -8.35 10.33
N PRO A 270 1.48 -9.57 9.81
CA PRO A 270 2.15 -9.78 8.52
C PRO A 270 1.36 -9.22 7.34
N ILE A 271 0.03 -9.22 7.41
CA ILE A 271 -0.84 -8.70 6.34
C ILE A 271 -0.72 -7.18 6.27
N LEU A 272 -0.83 -6.49 7.41
CA LEU A 272 -0.69 -5.03 7.42
C LEU A 272 0.73 -4.61 7.03
N LYS A 273 1.76 -5.30 7.54
CA LYS A 273 3.14 -5.04 7.15
C LYS A 273 3.33 -5.15 5.63
N TRP A 274 2.74 -6.19 5.04
CA TRP A 274 2.75 -6.40 3.61
C TRP A 274 2.01 -5.28 2.85
N CYS A 275 0.80 -4.88 3.30
CA CYS A 275 0.06 -3.76 2.72
C CYS A 275 0.82 -2.43 2.80
N LEU A 276 1.47 -2.13 3.95
CA LEU A 276 2.32 -0.96 4.12
C LEU A 276 3.50 -0.99 3.14
N SER A 277 4.15 -2.15 2.98
CA SER A 277 5.28 -2.30 2.05
C SER A 277 4.89 -2.17 0.57
N ASN A 278 3.63 -2.46 0.25
CA ASN A 278 3.09 -2.31 -1.10
C ASN A 278 2.67 -0.86 -1.40
N THR A 279 2.48 -0.04 -0.37
CA THR A 279 1.90 1.30 -0.51
C THR A 279 2.85 2.25 -1.23
N THR A 280 2.37 2.80 -2.34
CA THR A 280 3.05 3.87 -3.05
C THR A 280 2.24 5.16 -2.96
N ILE A 281 2.90 6.30 -3.18
CA ILE A 281 2.27 7.62 -3.18
C ILE A 281 2.46 8.33 -4.51
N VAL A 282 1.48 9.18 -4.82
CA VAL A 282 1.61 10.27 -5.79
C VAL A 282 1.71 11.57 -5.03
N THR A 283 2.69 12.39 -5.40
CA THR A 283 2.92 13.72 -4.82
C THR A 283 2.55 14.79 -5.83
N ASP A 284 1.70 15.74 -5.43
CA ASP A 284 1.32 16.87 -6.27
C ASP A 284 2.41 17.98 -6.27
N ARG A 285 2.17 19.05 -7.04
CA ARG A 285 3.11 20.19 -7.13
C ARG A 285 3.28 20.96 -5.80
N ASN A 286 2.30 20.87 -4.91
CA ASN A 286 2.28 21.55 -3.62
C ASN A 286 2.90 20.69 -2.51
N GLY A 287 3.34 19.47 -2.83
CA GLY A 287 3.92 18.53 -1.87
C GLY A 287 2.89 17.68 -1.14
N ASN A 288 1.61 17.76 -1.49
CA ASN A 288 0.58 16.90 -0.93
C ASN A 288 0.74 15.48 -1.46
N ILE A 289 0.45 14.49 -0.63
CA ILE A 289 0.57 13.07 -0.96
C ILE A 289 -0.79 12.38 -0.87
N GLN A 290 -0.98 11.33 -1.66
CA GLN A 290 -2.12 10.42 -1.51
C GLN A 290 -1.70 8.99 -1.88
N PRO A 291 -2.40 7.96 -1.39
CA PRO A 291 -2.12 6.59 -1.78
C PRO A 291 -2.32 6.43 -3.29
N ASP A 292 -1.43 5.65 -3.89
CA ASP A 292 -1.56 5.20 -5.26
C ASP A 292 -1.36 3.69 -5.26
N LYS A 293 -2.39 2.96 -5.72
CA LYS A 293 -2.35 1.49 -5.85
C LYS A 293 -1.30 1.02 -6.88
N GLY A 294 -0.64 1.94 -7.58
CA GLY A 294 0.27 1.63 -8.68
C GLY A 294 -0.47 0.96 -9.83
N ARG A 295 0.29 0.56 -10.86
CA ARG A 295 -0.26 -0.21 -11.99
C ARG A 295 -0.28 -1.73 -11.73
N ASN A 296 0.38 -2.20 -10.68
CA ASN A 296 0.38 -3.62 -10.35
C ASN A 296 -0.89 -3.97 -9.58
N LYS A 297 -1.90 -4.48 -10.28
CA LYS A 297 -3.16 -4.95 -9.71
C LYS A 297 -3.03 -6.06 -8.66
N ARG A 298 -1.84 -6.65 -8.47
CA ARG A 298 -1.54 -7.64 -7.40
C ARG A 298 -1.06 -6.99 -6.10
N LYS A 299 -0.69 -5.71 -6.11
CA LYS A 299 -0.31 -4.99 -4.88
C LYS A 299 -1.58 -4.66 -4.11
N ARG A 300 -1.76 -5.30 -2.97
CA ARG A 300 -2.85 -4.98 -2.03
C ARG A 300 -2.37 -3.94 -1.03
N ILE A 301 -3.19 -2.93 -0.82
CA ILE A 301 -2.98 -1.88 0.19
C ILE A 301 -4.17 -1.79 1.15
N ASP A 302 -5.08 -2.76 1.10
CA ASP A 302 -6.40 -2.68 1.74
C ASP A 302 -6.29 -2.49 3.26
N GLY A 303 -5.33 -3.16 3.89
CA GLY A 303 -5.00 -2.95 5.30
C GLY A 303 -4.47 -1.54 5.61
N MET A 304 -3.74 -0.93 4.69
CA MET A 304 -3.29 0.46 4.83
C MET A 304 -4.44 1.44 4.62
N ALA A 305 -5.29 1.20 3.61
CA ALA A 305 -6.45 2.02 3.31
C ALA A 305 -7.44 2.05 4.49
N SER A 306 -7.80 0.88 5.02
CA SER A 306 -8.67 0.76 6.21
C SER A 306 -8.05 1.44 7.45
N LEU A 307 -6.73 1.34 7.64
CA LEU A 307 -6.03 2.06 8.71
C LEU A 307 -6.05 3.57 8.50
N LEU A 308 -5.86 4.03 7.27
CA LEU A 308 -5.88 5.45 6.93
C LEU A 308 -7.25 6.06 7.18
N ASP A 309 -8.34 5.36 6.83
CA ASP A 309 -9.71 5.81 7.12
C ASP A 309 -9.94 5.95 8.64
N ALA A 310 -9.51 4.96 9.44
CA ALA A 310 -9.57 5.06 10.90
C ALA A 310 -8.74 6.24 11.42
N TYR A 311 -7.55 6.44 10.86
CA TYR A 311 -6.62 7.49 11.28
C TYR A 311 -7.12 8.90 10.93
N VAL A 312 -7.78 9.08 9.78
CA VAL A 312 -8.46 10.34 9.42
C VAL A 312 -9.49 10.70 10.48
N VAL A 313 -10.30 9.72 10.90
CA VAL A 313 -11.32 9.93 11.93
C VAL A 313 -10.68 10.21 13.30
N PHE A 314 -9.58 9.54 13.62
CA PHE A 314 -8.80 9.81 14.82
C PHE A 314 -8.28 11.25 14.86
N GLU A 315 -7.64 11.74 13.79
CA GLU A 315 -7.15 13.12 13.74
C GLU A 315 -8.28 14.14 13.87
N ASN A 316 -9.40 13.91 13.17
CA ASN A 316 -10.54 14.83 13.19
C ASN A 316 -11.24 14.91 14.55
N ASN A 317 -11.13 13.87 15.39
CA ASN A 317 -11.83 13.76 16.66
C ASN A 317 -10.87 13.57 17.85
N GLN A 318 -9.59 13.93 17.69
CA GLN A 318 -8.54 13.58 18.66
C GLN A 318 -8.84 14.14 20.06
N GLU A 319 -9.21 15.42 20.17
CA GLU A 319 -9.49 16.07 21.46
C GLU A 319 -10.66 15.41 22.21
N GLU A 320 -11.74 15.08 21.49
CA GLU A 320 -12.90 14.41 22.06
C GLU A 320 -12.55 12.97 22.47
N TYR A 321 -11.83 12.24 21.61
CA TYR A 321 -11.38 10.88 21.91
C TYR A 321 -10.46 10.82 23.13
N GLN A 322 -9.51 11.75 23.28
CA GLN A 322 -8.64 11.82 24.46
C GLN A 322 -9.39 12.15 25.75
N THR A 323 -10.50 12.90 25.66
CA THR A 323 -11.33 13.21 26.84
C THR A 323 -12.16 12.01 27.28
N LEU A 324 -12.42 11.08 26.35
CA LEU A 324 -13.25 9.91 26.57
C LEU A 324 -12.52 8.73 27.23
N ILE A 325 -11.22 8.57 26.95
CA ILE A 325 -10.38 7.45 27.44
C ILE A 325 -9.69 7.77 28.77
#